data_AF-A0A450VA34-F1
#
_entry.id   AF-A0A450VA34-F1
#
_cell.length_a   1.000
_cell.length_b   1.000
_cell.length_c   1.000
_cell.angle_alpha   90.00
_cell.angle_beta   90.00
_cell.angle_gamma   90.00
#
_symmetry.space_group_name_H-M   'P 1'
#
loop_
_entity.id
_entity.type
_entity.pdbx_description
1 polymer ?
#
loop_
_entity_poly.entity_id
_entity_poly.type
_entity_poly.pdbx_seq_one_letter_code
_entity_poly.pdbx_strand_id
1 'polypeptide(L)'
;MGAITFEEVLSLFKETREMMEKQSREAERRSEEADRRSEETAHRFRELERIIKEQGRRIGGLGDKFGYFTEGMALPSMERILTERFGMTTVMPRVRTRKNGEEIELDVLAYANDERNTAMVVEVKSRVKREAIEQLRGIMARFRELYPEHKDKSLMAILAGVDWDRGVEESAREAGFLTAAIHDEIFELTAPATFQARRW
;
A
#
# COMPACT_ATOMS: atom_id res chain seq x y z
N MET A 1 -65.36 54.44 -18.43
CA MET A 1 -64.85 53.22 -17.78
C MET A 1 -66.03 52.26 -17.65
N GLY A 2 -66.01 51.15 -18.38
CA GLY A 2 -67.09 50.16 -18.30
C GLY A 2 -67.08 49.47 -16.93
N ALA A 3 -68.25 49.33 -16.32
CA ALA A 3 -68.39 48.61 -15.05
C ALA A 3 -68.28 47.11 -15.33
N ILE A 4 -67.32 46.45 -14.69
CA ILE A 4 -67.16 44.99 -14.76
C ILE A 4 -68.41 44.34 -14.15
N THR A 5 -68.97 43.36 -14.85
CA THR A 5 -70.14 42.61 -14.40
C THR A 5 -69.75 41.49 -13.44
N PHE A 6 -70.67 41.11 -12.56
CA PHE A 6 -70.46 40.00 -11.61
C PHE A 6 -70.19 38.66 -12.31
N GLU A 7 -70.79 38.44 -13.49
CA GLU A 7 -70.55 37.23 -14.31
C GLU A 7 -69.14 37.18 -14.89
N GLU A 8 -68.59 38.30 -15.36
CA GLU A 8 -67.20 38.40 -15.83
C GLU A 8 -66.20 38.07 -14.71
N VAL A 9 -66.47 38.55 -13.49
CA VAL A 9 -65.66 38.21 -12.30
C VAL A 9 -65.73 36.72 -11.99
N LEU A 10 -66.93 36.12 -11.99
CA LEU A 10 -67.12 34.69 -11.74
C LEU A 10 -66.45 33.80 -12.80
N SER A 11 -66.48 34.21 -14.08
CA SER A 11 -65.79 33.50 -15.16
C SER A 11 -64.28 33.51 -14.93
N LEU A 12 -63.71 34.67 -14.59
CA LEU A 12 -62.29 34.81 -14.29
C LEU A 12 -61.87 33.96 -13.09
N PHE A 13 -62.69 33.87 -12.04
CA PHE A 13 -62.42 33.00 -10.90
C PHE A 13 -62.42 31.51 -11.27
N LYS A 14 -63.35 31.07 -12.14
CA LYS A 14 -63.37 29.68 -12.63
C LYS A 14 -62.13 29.35 -13.46
N GLU A 15 -61.76 30.23 -14.40
CA GLU A 15 -60.56 30.06 -15.23
C GLU A 15 -59.28 30.05 -14.39
N THR A 16 -59.20 30.93 -13.39
CA THR A 16 -58.06 30.97 -12.45
C THR A 16 -57.95 29.68 -11.65
N ARG A 17 -59.08 29.16 -11.15
CA ARG A 17 -59.10 27.89 -10.42
C ARG A 17 -58.66 26.72 -11.30
N GLU A 18 -59.18 26.62 -12.52
CA GLU A 18 -58.78 25.58 -13.47
C GLU A 18 -57.30 25.65 -13.84
N MET A 19 -56.77 26.87 -14.00
CA MET A 19 -55.34 27.09 -14.24
C MET A 19 -54.49 26.66 -13.04
N MET A 20 -54.89 27.03 -11.81
CA MET A 20 -54.21 26.61 -10.58
C MET A 20 -54.23 25.09 -10.40
N GLU A 21 -55.36 24.43 -10.66
CA GLU A 21 -55.47 22.97 -10.59
C GLU A 21 -54.57 22.28 -11.61
N LYS A 22 -54.48 22.80 -12.85
CA LYS A 22 -53.54 22.30 -13.87
C LYS A 22 -52.08 22.49 -13.47
N GLN A 23 -51.72 23.67 -12.98
CA GLN A 23 -50.36 23.97 -12.52
C GLN A 23 -49.96 23.10 -11.32
N SER A 24 -50.88 22.87 -10.38
CA SER A 24 -50.63 21.99 -9.22
C SER A 24 -50.34 20.56 -9.66
N ARG A 25 -51.14 20.01 -10.59
CA ARG A 25 -50.93 18.65 -11.12
C ARG A 25 -49.63 18.53 -11.92
N GLU A 26 -49.26 19.57 -12.66
CA GLU A 26 -48.00 19.61 -13.40
C GLU A 26 -46.79 19.70 -12.46
N ALA A 27 -46.89 20.50 -11.39
CA ALA A 27 -45.86 20.60 -10.36
C ALA A 27 -45.66 19.28 -9.61
N GLU A 28 -46.76 18.60 -9.25
CA GLU A 28 -46.73 17.28 -8.61
C GLU A 28 -46.04 16.24 -9.50
N ARG A 29 -46.41 16.17 -10.79
CA ARG A 29 -45.73 15.31 -11.76
C ARG A 29 -44.24 15.61 -11.90
N ARG A 30 -43.86 16.88 -11.99
CA ARG A 30 -42.45 17.28 -12.08
C ARG A 30 -41.68 16.90 -10.81
N SER A 31 -42.32 16.98 -9.64
CA SER A 31 -41.73 16.55 -8.37
C SER A 31 -41.50 15.04 -8.36
N GLU A 32 -42.51 14.24 -8.70
CA GLU A 32 -42.39 12.78 -8.78
C GLU A 32 -41.31 12.33 -9.78
N GLU A 33 -41.22 13.01 -10.93
CA GLU A 33 -40.16 12.75 -11.90
C GLU A 33 -38.77 13.11 -11.39
N ALA A 34 -38.64 14.22 -10.65
CA ALA A 34 -37.39 14.63 -10.04
C ALA A 34 -36.96 13.65 -8.94
N ASP A 35 -37.89 13.20 -8.10
CA ASP A 35 -37.65 12.25 -7.02
C ASP A 35 -37.17 10.92 -7.60
N ARG A 36 -37.87 10.37 -8.60
CA ARG A 36 -37.45 9.15 -9.29
C ARG A 36 -36.06 9.29 -9.93
N ARG A 37 -35.77 10.41 -10.59
CA ARG A 37 -34.42 10.66 -11.16
C ARG A 37 -33.35 10.74 -10.08
N SER A 38 -33.68 11.33 -8.93
CA SER A 38 -32.78 11.42 -7.78
C SER A 38 -32.49 10.03 -7.21
N GLU A 39 -33.51 9.20 -7.03
CA GLU A 39 -33.37 7.81 -6.56
C GLU A 39 -32.54 6.95 -7.53
N GLU A 40 -32.81 7.04 -8.83
CA GLU A 40 -32.02 6.35 -9.86
C GLU A 40 -30.55 6.80 -9.83
N THR A 41 -30.31 8.10 -9.66
CA THR A 41 -28.95 8.65 -9.56
C THR A 41 -28.25 8.16 -8.30
N ALA A 42 -28.93 8.16 -7.15
CA ALA A 42 -28.41 7.63 -5.90
C ALA A 42 -28.12 6.13 -5.97
N HIS A 43 -28.95 5.35 -6.68
CA HIS A 43 -28.68 3.94 -6.95
C HIS A 43 -27.41 3.75 -7.79
N ARG A 44 -27.30 4.47 -8.92
CA ARG A 44 -26.12 4.42 -9.79
C ARG A 44 -24.84 4.82 -9.04
N PHE A 45 -24.92 5.84 -8.18
CA PHE A 45 -23.78 6.28 -7.38
C PHE A 45 -23.31 5.19 -6.41
N ARG A 46 -24.23 4.55 -5.68
CA ARG A 46 -23.90 3.42 -4.78
C ARG A 46 -23.30 2.22 -5.53
N GLU A 47 -23.77 1.97 -6.75
CA GLU A 47 -23.21 0.92 -7.60
C GLU A 47 -21.78 1.24 -8.05
N LEU A 48 -21.52 2.49 -8.46
CA LEU A 48 -20.18 2.96 -8.79
C LEU A 48 -19.21 2.87 -7.60
N GLU A 49 -19.64 3.27 -6.40
CA GLU A 49 -18.81 3.14 -5.18
C GLU A 49 -18.42 1.68 -4.92
N ARG A 50 -19.36 0.73 -5.13
CA ARG A 50 -19.09 -0.70 -4.99
C ARG A 50 -18.05 -1.17 -6.02
N ILE A 51 -18.21 -0.79 -7.28
CA ILE A 51 -17.29 -1.14 -8.37
C ILE A 51 -15.89 -0.60 -8.08
N ILE A 52 -15.78 0.68 -7.69
CA ILE A 52 -14.49 1.31 -7.34
C ILE A 52 -13.83 0.57 -6.18
N LYS A 53 -14.58 0.22 -5.14
CA LYS A 53 -14.06 -0.52 -3.98
C LYS A 53 -13.58 -1.92 -4.37
N GLU A 54 -14.32 -2.63 -5.21
CA GLU A 54 -13.93 -3.95 -5.71
C GLU A 54 -12.69 -3.88 -6.61
N GLN A 55 -12.61 -2.88 -7.49
CA GLN A 55 -11.43 -2.63 -8.30
C GLN A 55 -10.21 -2.29 -7.44
N GLY A 56 -10.37 -1.42 -6.43
CA GLY A 56 -9.30 -1.09 -5.48
C GLY A 56 -8.77 -2.33 -4.76
N ARG A 57 -9.64 -3.25 -4.33
CA ARG A 57 -9.25 -4.54 -3.72
C ARG A 57 -8.46 -5.43 -4.68
N ARG A 58 -8.91 -5.55 -5.93
CA ARG A 58 -8.21 -6.36 -6.95
C ARG A 58 -6.84 -5.78 -7.29
N ILE A 59 -6.74 -4.46 -7.43
CA ILE A 59 -5.47 -3.77 -7.70
C ILE A 59 -4.51 -3.92 -6.51
N GLY A 60 -4.99 -3.75 -5.27
CA GLY A 60 -4.20 -4.00 -4.06
C GLY A 60 -3.64 -5.43 -4.02
N GLY A 61 -4.49 -6.43 -4.29
CA GLY A 61 -4.07 -7.83 -4.33
C GLY A 61 -3.08 -8.17 -5.45
N LEU A 62 -2.95 -7.35 -6.49
CA LEU A 62 -1.87 -7.47 -7.48
C LEU A 62 -0.54 -6.98 -6.91
N GLY A 63 -0.54 -5.86 -6.18
CA GLY A 63 0.65 -5.34 -5.50
C GLY A 63 1.28 -6.37 -4.56
N ASP A 64 0.46 -7.02 -3.73
CA ASP A 64 0.91 -8.06 -2.80
C ASP A 64 1.54 -9.25 -3.54
N LYS A 65 0.95 -9.66 -4.68
CA LYS A 65 1.49 -10.76 -5.51
C LYS A 65 2.83 -10.40 -6.14
N PHE A 66 3.03 -9.15 -6.55
CA PHE A 66 4.32 -8.69 -7.07
C PHE A 66 5.39 -8.67 -5.98
N GLY A 67 5.03 -8.28 -4.74
CA GLY A 67 5.92 -8.39 -3.58
C GLY A 67 6.38 -9.83 -3.36
N TYR A 68 5.43 -10.75 -3.20
CA TYR A 68 5.69 -12.18 -3.01
C TYR A 68 6.56 -12.79 -4.13
N PHE A 69 6.29 -12.41 -5.39
CA PHE A 69 7.08 -12.87 -6.53
C PHE A 69 8.51 -12.34 -6.48
N THR A 70 8.68 -11.07 -6.09
CA THR A 70 10.00 -10.45 -5.95
C THR A 70 10.83 -11.13 -4.86
N GLU A 71 10.24 -11.38 -3.70
CA GLU A 71 10.88 -12.16 -2.62
C GLU A 71 11.29 -13.55 -3.11
N GLY A 72 10.39 -14.23 -3.84
CA GLY A 72 10.65 -15.55 -4.40
C GLY A 72 11.82 -15.59 -5.39
N MET A 73 12.02 -14.53 -6.18
CA MET A 73 13.18 -14.39 -7.07
C MET A 73 14.46 -14.05 -6.31
N ALA A 74 14.36 -13.22 -5.26
CA ALA A 74 15.52 -12.79 -4.48
C ALA A 74 16.10 -13.91 -3.62
N LEU A 75 15.25 -14.79 -3.08
CA LEU A 75 15.64 -15.77 -2.07
C LEU A 75 16.85 -16.65 -2.47
N PRO A 76 16.89 -17.31 -3.65
CA PRO A 76 18.04 -18.14 -4.02
C PRO A 76 19.35 -17.36 -4.07
N SER A 77 19.28 -16.11 -4.53
CA SER A 77 20.44 -15.21 -4.59
C SER A 77 20.87 -14.75 -3.20
N MET A 78 19.92 -14.47 -2.32
CA MET A 78 20.20 -14.09 -0.93
C MET A 78 20.80 -15.25 -0.14
N GLU A 79 20.27 -16.47 -0.26
CA GLU A 79 20.85 -17.67 0.36
C GLU A 79 22.31 -17.86 -0.05
N ARG A 80 22.59 -17.73 -1.35
CA ARG A 80 23.95 -17.78 -1.90
C ARG A 80 24.84 -16.70 -1.33
N ILE A 81 24.42 -15.43 -1.38
CA ILE A 81 25.19 -14.29 -0.86
C ILE A 81 25.47 -14.43 0.63
N LEU A 82 24.45 -14.74 1.44
CA LEU A 82 24.55 -14.88 2.88
C LEU A 82 25.50 -16.03 3.28
N THR A 83 25.43 -17.16 2.57
CA THR A 83 26.28 -18.31 2.85
C THR A 83 27.71 -18.10 2.36
N GLU A 84 27.89 -17.77 1.08
CA GLU A 84 29.22 -17.71 0.45
C GLU A 84 30.03 -16.47 0.84
N ARG A 85 29.37 -15.31 0.99
CA ARG A 85 30.05 -14.03 1.22
C ARG A 85 30.11 -13.66 2.69
N PHE A 86 29.06 -13.97 3.44
CA PHE A 86 28.96 -13.61 4.86
C PHE A 86 29.20 -14.78 5.80
N GLY A 87 29.23 -16.02 5.30
CA GLY A 87 29.47 -17.22 6.11
C GLY A 87 28.32 -17.51 7.08
N MET A 88 27.08 -17.16 6.71
CA MET A 88 25.91 -17.48 7.53
C MET A 88 25.67 -18.99 7.52
N THR A 89 25.53 -19.58 8.70
CA THR A 89 25.28 -21.02 8.87
C THR A 89 23.80 -21.37 8.91
N THR A 90 22.95 -20.37 9.13
CA THR A 90 21.50 -20.52 9.15
C THR A 90 20.88 -19.37 8.36
N VAL A 91 19.99 -19.73 7.43
CA VAL A 91 19.21 -18.79 6.63
C VAL A 91 17.74 -19.19 6.73
N MET A 92 16.90 -18.25 7.15
CA MET A 92 15.47 -18.46 7.38
C MET A 92 14.68 -17.46 6.56
N PRO A 93 13.99 -17.90 5.50
CA PRO A 93 13.07 -17.03 4.75
C PRO A 93 11.75 -16.83 5.51
N ARG A 94 11.08 -15.70 5.25
CA ARG A 94 9.72 -15.39 5.71
C ARG A 94 9.52 -15.57 7.22
N VAL A 95 10.42 -14.96 7.99
CA VAL A 95 10.34 -15.04 9.45
C VAL A 95 9.22 -14.15 9.92
N ARG A 96 8.21 -14.75 10.55
CA ARG A 96 7.09 -14.04 11.16
C ARG A 96 7.21 -14.10 12.67
N THR A 97 7.12 -12.95 13.30
CA THR A 97 7.21 -12.83 14.75
C THR A 97 6.04 -12.01 15.25
N ARG A 98 5.29 -12.59 16.19
CA ARG A 98 4.21 -11.92 16.89
C ARG A 98 4.61 -11.67 18.34
N LYS A 99 4.72 -10.40 18.74
CA LYS A 99 5.14 -10.00 20.08
C LYS A 99 4.44 -8.71 20.49
N ASN A 100 3.98 -8.63 21.74
CA ASN A 100 3.30 -7.44 22.30
C ASN A 100 2.10 -6.95 21.47
N GLY A 101 1.39 -7.85 20.78
CA GLY A 101 0.26 -7.50 19.91
C GLY A 101 0.65 -7.00 18.51
N GLU A 102 1.95 -6.90 18.22
CA GLU A 102 2.46 -6.56 16.90
C GLU A 102 2.92 -7.80 16.13
N GLU A 103 2.80 -7.75 14.81
CA GLU A 103 3.31 -8.76 13.90
C GLU A 103 4.32 -8.11 12.96
N ILE A 104 5.53 -8.66 12.94
CA ILE A 104 6.62 -8.25 12.05
C ILE A 104 6.98 -9.46 11.18
N GLU A 105 7.17 -9.19 9.89
CA GLU A 105 7.64 -10.14 8.91
C GLU A 105 9.00 -9.65 8.40
N LEU A 106 9.98 -10.55 8.36
CA LEU A 106 11.27 -10.35 7.72
C LEU A 106 11.36 -11.26 6.52
N ASP A 107 11.76 -10.73 5.37
CA ASP A 107 11.88 -11.54 4.16
C ASP A 107 12.96 -12.62 4.33
N VAL A 108 14.10 -12.27 4.93
CA VAL A 108 15.12 -13.23 5.37
C VAL A 108 15.77 -12.80 6.68
N LEU A 109 15.93 -13.75 7.59
CA LEU A 109 16.83 -13.65 8.74
C LEU A 109 17.93 -14.71 8.60
N ALA A 110 19.19 -14.31 8.72
CA ALA A 110 20.31 -15.22 8.71
C ALA A 110 21.25 -14.96 9.89
N TYR A 111 21.91 -16.00 10.39
CA TYR A 111 22.87 -15.86 11.47
C TYR A 111 23.95 -16.95 11.44
N ALA A 112 25.07 -16.62 12.08
CA ALA A 112 26.15 -17.54 12.43
C ALA A 112 26.45 -17.43 13.93
N ASN A 113 26.67 -18.58 14.57
CA ASN A 113 26.98 -18.70 16.02
C ASN A 113 28.44 -19.06 16.30
N ASP A 114 29.27 -19.14 15.26
CA ASP A 114 30.70 -19.43 15.35
C ASP A 114 31.52 -18.17 15.66
N GLU A 115 32.80 -18.15 15.29
CA GLU A 115 33.70 -17.01 15.45
C GLU A 115 33.15 -15.68 14.90
N ARG A 116 32.22 -15.71 13.93
CA ARG A 116 31.60 -14.49 13.36
C ARG A 116 30.55 -13.88 14.28
N ASN A 117 29.83 -14.70 15.04
CA ASN A 117 28.70 -14.33 15.91
C ASN A 117 27.87 -13.14 15.36
N THR A 118 27.25 -13.33 14.20
CA THR A 118 26.61 -12.27 13.40
C THR A 118 25.18 -12.64 13.03
N ALA A 119 24.29 -11.65 12.99
CA ALA A 119 22.93 -11.74 12.45
C ALA A 119 22.76 -10.74 11.28
N MET A 120 22.01 -11.14 10.26
CA MET A 120 21.70 -10.33 9.10
C MET A 120 20.21 -10.39 8.78
N VAL A 121 19.61 -9.22 8.59
CA VAL A 121 18.24 -9.05 8.09
C VAL A 121 18.29 -8.69 6.61
N VAL A 122 17.44 -9.31 5.79
CA VAL A 122 17.23 -8.89 4.41
C VAL A 122 15.79 -8.45 4.24
N GLU A 123 15.62 -7.29 3.62
CA GLU A 123 14.33 -6.78 3.17
C GLU A 123 14.39 -6.64 1.64
N VAL A 124 13.35 -7.14 0.95
CA VAL A 124 13.23 -7.19 -0.50
C VAL A 124 12.05 -6.34 -0.93
N LYS A 125 12.27 -5.39 -1.84
CA LYS A 125 11.21 -4.56 -2.41
C LYS A 125 11.17 -4.68 -3.93
N SER A 126 9.97 -4.81 -4.50
CA SER A 126 9.76 -4.72 -5.95
C SER A 126 10.15 -3.33 -6.48
N ARG A 127 9.83 -2.28 -5.72
CA ARG A 127 10.31 -0.92 -5.95
C ARG A 127 10.84 -0.31 -4.65
N VAL A 128 12.11 0.06 -4.65
CA VAL A 128 12.78 0.64 -3.49
C VAL A 128 12.62 2.16 -3.53
N LYS A 129 11.94 2.66 -2.50
CA LYS A 129 11.76 4.09 -2.24
C LYS A 129 12.41 4.47 -0.92
N ARG A 130 12.50 5.77 -0.64
CA ARG A 130 13.12 6.28 0.59
C ARG A 130 12.47 5.69 1.85
N GLU A 131 11.17 5.43 1.83
CA GLU A 131 10.42 4.85 2.94
C GLU A 131 10.94 3.45 3.32
N ALA A 132 11.47 2.68 2.38
CA ALA A 132 12.03 1.35 2.65
C ALA A 132 13.26 1.41 3.57
N ILE A 133 14.06 2.49 3.47
CA ILE A 133 15.22 2.73 4.33
C ILE A 133 14.76 2.96 5.78
N GLU A 134 13.72 3.77 5.97
CA GLU A 134 13.18 4.07 7.30
C GLU A 134 12.47 2.86 7.91
N GLN A 135 11.77 2.06 7.09
CA GLN A 135 11.19 0.78 7.52
C GLN A 135 12.26 -0.18 8.03
N LEU A 136 13.32 -0.41 7.24
CA LEU A 136 14.40 -1.29 7.63
C LEU A 136 15.14 -0.76 8.87
N ARG A 137 15.37 0.56 8.97
CA ARG A 137 15.92 1.20 10.17
C ARG A 137 15.07 0.95 11.41
N GLY A 138 13.74 1.02 11.28
CA GLY A 138 12.80 0.70 12.36
C GLY A 138 12.90 -0.75 12.83
N ILE A 139 12.97 -1.69 11.89
CA ILE A 139 13.20 -3.12 12.18
C ILE A 139 14.51 -3.30 12.95
N MET A 140 15.60 -2.72 12.45
CA MET A 140 16.93 -2.88 13.04
C MET A 140 17.03 -2.29 14.45
N ALA A 141 16.38 -1.15 14.70
CA ALA A 141 16.33 -0.53 16.03
C ALA A 141 15.63 -1.42 17.07
N ARG A 142 14.63 -2.20 16.65
CA ARG A 142 13.82 -3.06 17.52
C ARG A 142 14.24 -4.53 17.50
N PHE A 143 15.18 -4.90 16.63
CA PHE A 143 15.56 -6.28 16.37
C PHE A 143 15.88 -7.06 17.64
N ARG A 144 16.69 -6.49 18.55
CA ARG A 144 17.09 -7.17 19.80
C ARG A 144 15.94 -7.35 20.80
N GLU A 145 14.92 -6.49 20.74
CA GLU A 145 13.70 -6.68 21.53
C GLU A 145 12.90 -7.86 20.97
N LEU A 146 12.81 -7.98 19.65
CA LEU A 146 12.05 -9.02 18.96
C LEU A 146 12.75 -10.39 19.05
N TYR A 147 14.06 -10.42 18.88
CA TYR A 147 14.92 -11.61 18.82
C TYR A 147 16.03 -11.55 19.90
N PRO A 148 15.68 -11.65 21.20
CA PRO A 148 16.64 -11.56 22.30
C PRO A 148 17.73 -12.64 22.27
N GLU A 149 17.48 -13.79 21.64
CA GLU A 149 18.45 -14.87 21.37
C GLU A 149 19.62 -14.43 20.47
N HIS A 150 19.49 -13.28 19.80
CA HIS A 150 20.51 -12.70 18.93
C HIS A 150 21.11 -11.40 19.49
N LYS A 151 20.81 -11.03 20.74
CA LYS A 151 21.20 -9.73 21.32
C LYS A 151 22.71 -9.43 21.26
N ASP A 152 23.53 -10.46 21.43
CA ASP A 152 25.00 -10.35 21.51
C ASP A 152 25.68 -10.47 20.13
N LYS A 153 24.89 -10.61 19.06
CA LYS A 153 25.42 -10.69 17.68
C LYS A 153 25.69 -9.32 17.10
N SER A 154 26.72 -9.25 16.27
CA SER A 154 26.86 -8.15 15.31
C SER A 154 25.67 -8.17 14.36
N LEU A 155 24.93 -7.07 14.26
CA LEU A 155 23.70 -6.99 13.47
C LEU A 155 23.91 -6.11 12.23
N MET A 156 23.65 -6.65 11.04
CA MET A 156 23.72 -5.92 9.76
C MET A 156 22.46 -6.17 8.92
N ALA A 157 22.25 -5.39 7.87
CA ALA A 157 21.13 -5.62 6.96
C ALA A 157 21.46 -5.36 5.49
N ILE A 158 20.70 -6.04 4.63
CA ILE A 158 20.69 -5.87 3.18
C ILE A 158 19.31 -5.34 2.77
N LEU A 159 19.28 -4.24 2.03
CA LEU A 159 18.10 -3.80 1.31
C LEU A 159 18.24 -4.22 -0.15
N ALA A 160 17.38 -5.14 -0.59
CA ALA A 160 17.37 -5.67 -1.94
C ALA A 160 16.18 -5.11 -2.72
N GLY A 161 16.33 -4.86 -4.02
CA GLY A 161 15.18 -4.58 -4.85
C GLY A 161 15.38 -4.65 -6.35
N VAL A 162 14.27 -4.70 -7.06
CA VAL A 162 14.22 -4.84 -8.53
C VAL A 162 14.38 -3.47 -9.21
N ASP A 163 13.60 -2.49 -8.78
CA ASP A 163 13.64 -1.12 -9.30
C ASP A 163 13.95 -0.13 -8.16
N TRP A 164 14.87 0.80 -8.38
CA TRP A 164 15.32 1.75 -7.38
C TRP A 164 15.03 3.18 -7.83
N ASP A 165 14.33 3.94 -6.98
CA ASP A 165 14.21 5.38 -7.21
C ASP A 165 15.60 6.04 -7.18
N ARG A 166 15.79 7.07 -8.02
CA ARG A 166 17.09 7.74 -8.20
C ARG A 166 17.66 8.22 -6.85
N GLY A 167 18.88 7.78 -6.54
CA GLY A 167 19.62 8.19 -5.34
C GLY A 167 19.19 7.50 -4.04
N VAL A 168 18.15 6.65 -4.07
CA VAL A 168 17.72 5.88 -2.88
C VAL A 168 18.76 4.82 -2.52
N GLU A 169 19.39 4.20 -3.51
CA GLU A 169 20.46 3.22 -3.27
C GLU A 169 21.62 3.83 -2.49
N GLU A 170 22.07 5.03 -2.89
CA GLU A 170 23.13 5.74 -2.15
C GLU A 170 22.66 6.15 -0.75
N SER A 171 21.42 6.63 -0.61
CA SER A 171 20.84 6.95 0.71
C SER A 171 20.78 5.70 1.62
N ALA A 172 20.55 4.51 1.07
CA ALA A 172 20.54 3.27 1.84
C ALA A 172 21.94 2.90 2.33
N ARG A 173 22.97 3.12 1.51
CA ARG A 173 24.39 2.94 1.89
C ARG A 173 24.82 3.95 2.94
N GLU A 174 24.44 5.23 2.80
CA GLU A 174 24.68 6.26 3.81
C GLU A 174 23.99 5.93 5.16
N ALA A 175 22.83 5.29 5.11
CA ALA A 175 22.14 4.75 6.30
C ALA A 175 22.85 3.53 6.91
N GLY A 176 23.86 2.98 6.24
CA GLY A 176 24.68 1.86 6.69
C GLY A 176 24.19 0.49 6.24
N PHE A 177 23.27 0.42 5.28
CA PHE A 177 22.77 -0.84 4.72
C PHE A 177 23.60 -1.30 3.53
N LEU A 178 23.78 -2.61 3.42
CA LEU A 178 24.20 -3.22 2.16
C LEU A 178 23.05 -3.12 1.16
N THR A 179 23.38 -2.96 -0.11
CA THR A 179 22.38 -2.89 -1.19
C THR A 179 22.56 -4.06 -2.13
N ALA A 180 21.45 -4.61 -2.62
CA ALA A 180 21.43 -5.63 -3.65
C ALA A 180 20.40 -5.30 -4.73
N ALA A 181 20.74 -5.58 -5.98
CA ALA A 181 19.85 -5.36 -7.13
C ALA A 181 19.87 -6.57 -8.05
N ILE A 182 18.79 -6.74 -8.82
CA ILE A 182 18.70 -7.79 -9.82
C ILE A 182 19.49 -7.39 -11.09
N HIS A 183 20.32 -8.32 -11.57
CA HIS A 183 21.03 -8.24 -12.84
C HIS A 183 20.95 -9.63 -13.50
N ASP A 184 20.50 -9.70 -14.75
CA ASP A 184 20.32 -10.96 -15.48
C ASP A 184 19.62 -12.06 -14.64
N GLU A 185 18.48 -11.71 -14.04
CA GLU A 185 17.63 -12.58 -13.21
C GLU A 185 18.21 -12.99 -11.85
N ILE A 186 19.43 -12.57 -11.51
CA ILE A 186 20.12 -12.90 -10.26
C ILE A 186 20.33 -11.64 -9.43
N PHE A 187 20.11 -11.71 -8.12
CA PHE A 187 20.47 -10.59 -7.25
C PHE A 187 21.96 -10.60 -6.92
N GLU A 188 22.57 -9.44 -7.01
CA GLU A 188 23.96 -9.20 -6.67
C GLU A 188 24.10 -8.05 -5.68
N LEU A 189 25.13 -8.10 -4.84
CA LEU A 189 25.48 -6.97 -4.00
C LEU A 189 26.00 -5.83 -4.87
N THR A 190 25.39 -4.66 -4.73
CA THR A 190 25.80 -3.44 -5.43
C THR A 190 26.66 -2.54 -4.55
N ALA A 191 26.71 -2.81 -3.24
CA ALA A 191 27.61 -2.12 -2.33
C ALA A 191 29.08 -2.36 -2.76
N PRO A 192 29.90 -1.29 -2.90
CA PRO A 192 31.32 -1.45 -3.24
C PRO A 192 32.06 -2.36 -2.27
N ALA A 193 33.11 -3.05 -2.73
CA ALA A 193 33.90 -3.94 -1.86
C ALA A 193 34.56 -3.21 -0.66
N THR A 194 34.76 -1.90 -0.77
CA THR A 194 35.29 -1.03 0.29
C THR A 194 34.23 -0.55 1.28
N PHE A 195 32.94 -0.78 0.99
CA PHE A 195 31.85 -0.34 1.84
C PHE A 195 31.83 -1.13 3.15
N GLN A 196 31.77 -0.41 4.26
CA GLN A 196 31.60 -1.00 5.59
C GLN A 196 30.17 -0.80 6.05
N ALA A 197 29.40 -1.89 6.07
CA ALA A 197 28.04 -1.86 6.59
C ALA A 197 28.03 -1.46 8.06
N ARG A 198 27.01 -0.71 8.46
CA ARG A 198 26.80 -0.37 9.86
C ARG A 198 26.48 -1.64 10.64
N ARG A 199 27.12 -1.75 11.80
CA ARG A 199 26.73 -2.71 12.85
C ARG A 199 25.75 -2.00 13.79
N TRP A 200 24.52 -2.52 13.86
CA TRP A 200 23.41 -1.97 14.62
C TRP A 200 23.41 -2.47 16.06
#